data_AF-A0A845QNZ3-F1
#
_entry.id   AF-A0A845QNZ3-F1
#
_cell.length_a   1.000
_cell.length_b   1.000
_cell.length_c   1.000
_cell.angle_alpha   90.00
_cell.angle_beta   90.00
_cell.angle_gamma   90.00
#
_symmetry.space_group_name_H-M   'P 1'
#
loop_
_entity.id
_entity.type
_entity.pdbx_description
1 polymer ?
#
loop_
_entity_poly.entity_id
_entity_poly.type
_entity_poly.pdbx_seq_one_letter_code
_entity_poly.pdbx_strand_id
1 'polypeptide(L)' 'MQELKKLRTIEQAYAILKEMDPDTAISKWFIREAILNGEIPFVQVHSKRLIDLNDLINYINKSMCTMAERQAR' A
#
# COMPACT_ATOMS: atom_id res chain seq x y z
N MET A 1 7.05 4.63 22.23
CA MET A 1 5.58 4.76 22.12
C MET A 1 5.15 3.93 20.92
N GLN A 2 4.29 2.92 21.10
CA GLN A 2 3.77 2.18 19.96
C GLN A 2 2.66 3.01 19.31
N GLU A 3 2.90 3.47 18.09
CA GLU A 3 1.87 4.12 17.29
C GLU A 3 0.83 3.09 16.87
N LEU A 4 -0.45 3.45 16.97
CA LEU A 4 -1.54 2.54 16.68
C LEU A 4 -1.63 2.33 15.16
N LYS A 5 -1.43 1.09 14.71
CA LYS A 5 -1.49 0.73 13.29
C LYS A 5 -2.84 1.14 12.68
N LYS A 6 -2.79 1.90 11.58
CA LYS A 6 -3.99 2.40 10.89
C LYS A 6 -4.47 1.35 9.89
N LEU A 7 -5.05 0.27 10.41
CA LEU A 7 -5.56 -0.83 9.61
C LEU A 7 -6.79 -0.41 8.79
N ARG A 8 -6.75 -0.68 7.48
CA ARG A 8 -7.82 -0.37 6.52
C ARG A 8 -8.03 -1.55 5.60
N THR A 9 -9.26 -1.73 5.11
CA THR A 9 -9.50 -2.65 4.00
C THR A 9 -8.81 -2.12 2.73
N ILE A 10 -8.58 -2.98 1.74
CA ILE A 10 -8.05 -2.57 0.43
C ILE A 10 -8.89 -1.44 -0.18
N GLU A 11 -10.22 -1.51 -0.05
CA GLU A 11 -11.13 -0.49 -0.56
C GLU A 11 -10.98 0.85 0.16
N GLN A 12 -10.88 0.84 1.49
CA GLN A 12 -10.68 2.04 2.28
C GLN A 12 -9.29 2.64 2.05
N ALA A 13 -8.25 1.81 1.97
CA ALA A 13 -6.90 2.26 1.67
C ALA A 13 -6.84 2.95 0.30
N TYR A 14 -7.48 2.36 -0.71
CA TYR A 14 -7.60 2.98 -2.03
C TYR A 14 -8.40 4.30 -2.00
N ALA A 15 -9.52 4.35 -1.28
CA ALA A 15 -10.30 5.58 -1.15
C ALA A 15 -9.47 6.71 -0.51
N ILE A 16 -8.75 6.41 0.56
CA ILE A 16 -7.86 7.38 1.21
C ILE A 16 -6.74 7.81 0.28
N LEU A 17 -6.14 6.86 -0.48
CA LEU A 17 -5.11 7.18 -1.46
C LEU A 17 -5.64 8.14 -2.55
N LYS A 18 -6.88 7.92 -3.01
CA LYS A 18 -7.56 8.78 -3.98
C LYS A 18 -7.91 10.16 -3.41
N GLU A 19 -8.24 10.24 -2.13
CA GLU A 19 -8.49 11.51 -1.44
C GLU A 19 -7.19 12.32 -1.26
N MET A 20 -6.07 11.64 -0.98
CA MET A 20 -4.75 12.26 -0.84
C MET A 20 -4.15 12.66 -2.19
N ASP A 21 -4.35 11.84 -3.22
CA ASP A 21 -3.86 12.03 -4.58
C ASP A 21 -4.96 11.64 -5.59
N PRO A 22 -5.81 12.61 -5.99
CA PRO A 22 -6.91 12.37 -6.93
C PRO A 22 -6.45 11.81 -8.28
N ASP A 23 -5.27 12.23 -8.73
CA ASP A 23 -4.68 11.86 -10.02
C ASP A 23 -3.83 10.59 -9.93
N THR A 24 -3.89 9.88 -8.80
CA THR A 24 -3.16 8.63 -8.63
C THR A 24 -3.55 7.62 -9.72
N ALA A 25 -2.55 7.11 -10.44
CA ALA A 25 -2.69 6.03 -11.41
C ALA A 25 -2.69 4.64 -10.74
N ILE A 26 -2.54 4.59 -9.41
CA ILE A 26 -2.52 3.35 -8.64
C ILE A 26 -3.92 2.76 -8.63
N SER A 27 -4.04 1.46 -8.96
CA SER A 27 -5.31 0.75 -8.95
C SER A 27 -5.50 -0.09 -7.68
N LYS A 28 -6.75 -0.43 -7.35
CA LYS A 28 -7.06 -1.42 -6.30
C LYS A 28 -6.39 -2.77 -6.55
N TRP A 29 -6.24 -3.14 -7.83
CA TRP A 29 -5.65 -4.41 -8.22
C TRP A 29 -4.16 -4.45 -7.91
N PHE A 30 -3.44 -3.34 -8.15
CA PHE A 30 -2.04 -3.20 -7.76
C PHE A 30 -1.84 -3.42 -6.25
N ILE A 31 -2.67 -2.78 -5.41
CA ILE A 31 -2.60 -2.96 -3.95
C ILE A 31 -2.84 -4.43 -3.59
N ARG A 32 -3.84 -5.07 -4.21
CA ARG A 32 -4.14 -6.49 -3.97
C ARG A 32 -3.00 -7.41 -4.41
N GLU A 33 -2.38 -7.13 -5.54
CA GLU A 33 -1.25 -7.90 -6.07
C GLU A 33 -0.04 -7.78 -5.16
N ALA A 34 0.32 -6.57 -4.71
CA ALA A 34 1.42 -6.35 -3.75
C ALA A 34 1.21 -7.12 -2.43
N ILE A 35 -0.04 -7.21 -1.95
CA ILE A 35 -0.40 -8.03 -0.78
C ILE A 35 -0.24 -9.53 -1.08
N LEU A 36 -0.70 -10.00 -2.24
CA LEU A 36 -0.63 -11.41 -2.64
C LEU A 36 0.80 -11.87 -2.87
N ASN A 37 1.65 -11.00 -3.40
CA ASN A 37 3.09 -11.25 -3.60
C ASN A 37 3.88 -11.20 -2.29
N GLY A 38 3.25 -10.82 -1.17
CA GLY A 38 3.87 -10.76 0.15
C GLY A 38 4.75 -9.53 0.37
N GLU A 39 4.62 -8.51 -0.48
CA GLU A 39 5.41 -7.29 -0.39
C GLU A 39 4.88 -6.33 0.68
N ILE A 40 3.56 -6.38 0.92
CA ILE A 40 2.88 -5.60 1.95
C ILE A 40 2.30 -6.56 2.99
N PRO A 41 2.64 -6.40 4.29
CA PRO A 41 2.08 -7.21 5.35
C PRO A 41 0.58 -6.92 5.51
N PHE A 42 -0.21 -7.97 5.75
CA PHE A 42 -1.64 -7.85 5.96
C PHE A 42 -2.12 -8.72 7.13
N VAL A 43 -3.24 -8.33 7.70
CA VAL A 43 -3.98 -9.13 8.69
C VAL A 43 -5.25 -9.63 8.01
N GLN A 44 -5.46 -10.94 8.03
CA GLN A 44 -6.70 -11.55 7.55
C GLN A 44 -7.75 -11.52 8.67
N VAL A 45 -8.90 -10.90 8.41
CA VAL A 45 -10.07 -10.93 9.30
C VAL A 45 -11.26 -11.45 8.51
N HIS A 46 -11.69 -12.69 8.80
CA HIS A 46 -12.67 -13.42 7.99
C HIS A 46 -12.26 -13.46 6.51
N SER A 47 -13.04 -12.84 5.62
CA SER A 47 -12.78 -12.73 4.19
C SER A 47 -12.01 -11.46 3.81
N LYS A 48 -11.86 -10.51 4.74
CA LYS A 48 -11.25 -9.20 4.49
C LYS A 48 -9.75 -9.24 4.81
N ARG A 49 -8.99 -8.52 3.98
CA ARG A 49 -7.58 -8.24 4.20
C ARG A 49 -7.45 -6.81 4.67
N LEU A 50 -6.88 -6.65 5.85
CA LEU A 50 -6.57 -5.37 6.45
C LEU A 50 -5.09 -5.09 6.27
N ILE A 51 -4.78 -3.91 5.74
CA ILE A 51 -3.42 -3.42 5.58
C ILE A 51 -3.23 -2.14 6.39
N ASP A 52 -2.00 -1.90 6.84
CA ASP A 52 -1.66 -0.58 7.37
C ASP A 52 -1.44 0.39 6.20
N LEU A 53 -2.04 1.57 6.31
CA LEU A 53 -1.87 2.63 5.32
C LEU A 53 -0.41 3.09 5.22
N ASN A 54 0.31 3.14 6.34
CA ASN A 54 1.72 3.52 6.37
C ASN A 54 2.57 2.49 5.64
N ASP A 55 2.29 1.19 5.81
CA ASP A 55 3.01 0.12 5.12
C ASP A 55 2.81 0.22 3.59
N LEU A 56 1.60 0.57 3.14
CA LEU A 56 1.31 0.83 1.72
C LEU A 56 2.10 2.02 1.17
N ILE A 57 2.09 3.16 1.85
CA ILE A 57 2.81 4.37 1.43
C ILE A 57 4.32 4.10 1.39
N ASN A 58 4.84 3.43 2.42
CA ASN A 58 6.25 3.05 2.50
C ASN A 58 6.65 2.14 1.34
N TYR A 59 5.80 1.18 0.98
CA TYR A 59 6.04 0.29 -0.16
C TYR A 59 6.11 1.09 -1.48
N ILE A 60 5.15 1.99 -1.74
CA ILE A 60 5.15 2.84 -2.95
C ILE A 60 6.43 3.69 -3.03
N ASN A 61 6.82 4.32 -1.92
CA ASN A 61 8.03 5.14 -1.84
C ASN A 61 9.31 4.31 -2.06
N LYS A 62 9.38 3.10 -1.49
CA LYS A 62 10.52 2.21 -1.64
C LYS A 62 10.68 1.74 -3.09
N SER A 63 9.58 1.40 -3.75
CA SER A 63 9.57 1.02 -5.17
C SER A 63 10.18 2.12 -6.03
N MET A 64 9.87 3.39 -5.77
CA MET A 64 10.47 4.52 -6.49
C MET A 64 11.98 4.65 -6.27
N CYS A 65 12.46 4.52 -5.02
CA CYS A 65 13.89 4.60 -4.72
C CYS A 65 14.70 3.52 -5.46
N THR A 66 14.21 2.27 -5.42
CA THR A 66 14.87 1.17 -6.12
C THR A 66 14.76 1.25 -7.65
N MET A 67 13.81 2.01 -8.20
CA MET A 67 13.73 2.28 -9.64
C MET A 67 14.72 3.38 -10.04
N ALA A 68 14.83 4.46 -9.26
CA ALA A 68 15.76 5.54 -9.51
C ALA A 68 17.22 5.05 -9.53
N GLU A 69 17.60 4.17 -8.60
CA GLU A 69 18.92 3.52 -8.58
C GLU A 69 19.19 2.64 -9.81
N ARG A 70 18.15 2.00 -10.36
CA ARG A 70 18.26 1.16 -11.56
C ARG A 70 18.30 1.98 -12.85
N GLN A 71 17.61 3.12 -12.89
CA GLN A 71 17.55 4.01 -14.06
C GLN A 71 18.79 4.91 -14.17
N ALA A 72 19.46 5.22 -13.06
CA ALA A 72 20.69 6.01 -13.03
C ALA A 72 21.95 5.24 -13.44
N ARG A 73 21.82 3.95 -13.79
CA ARG A 73 22.91 3.03 -14.10
C ARG A 73 22.87 2.63 -15.56
#